data_AF-A0A328TNL6-F1
#
_entry.id   AF-A0A328TNL6-F1
#
_cell.length_a   1.000
_cell.length_b   1.000
_cell.length_c   1.000
_cell.angle_alpha   90.00
_cell.angle_beta   90.00
_cell.angle_gamma   90.00
#
_symmetry.space_group_name_H-M   'P 1'
#
loop_
_entity.id
_entity.type
_entity.pdbx_description
1 polymer ?
#
loop_
_entity_poly.entity_id
_entity_poly.type
_entity_poly.pdbx_seq_one_letter_code
_entity_poly.pdbx_strand_id
1 'polypeptide(L)'
;MLPAFSDYIPYFNTFGGNPVAMAAAQAVLNVIKEEGLQEHSRVVGTKLLAELSTLKEKYECVGDVSGAGLFIGFELVKDKASKTPDKQLALYITEMLRDNRMLTSVVGPYGVLKLYPPLAF
;
A
#
# COMPACT_ATOMS: atom_id res chain seq x y z
N MET A 1 10.49 -27.88 -5.83
CA MET A 1 9.14 -27.69 -5.23
C MET A 1 8.04 -27.68 -6.30
N LEU A 2 8.24 -27.08 -7.48
CA LEU A 2 7.28 -27.13 -8.61
C LEU A 2 7.14 -28.50 -9.33
N PRO A 3 8.21 -29.31 -9.53
CA PRO A 3 8.07 -30.57 -10.29
C PRO A 3 7.14 -31.58 -9.60
N ALA A 4 7.29 -31.77 -8.28
CA ALA A 4 6.43 -32.66 -7.51
C ALA A 4 4.95 -32.24 -7.48
N PHE A 5 4.65 -30.95 -7.70
CA PHE A 5 3.28 -30.45 -7.77
C PHE A 5 2.68 -30.68 -9.17
N SER A 6 3.48 -30.48 -10.23
CA SER A 6 3.04 -30.68 -11.62
C SER A 6 2.91 -32.15 -12.02
N ASP A 7 3.78 -33.03 -11.48
CA ASP A 7 3.86 -34.43 -11.90
C ASP A 7 2.86 -35.35 -11.16
N TYR A 8 2.38 -34.94 -9.98
CA TYR A 8 1.54 -35.78 -9.12
C TYR A 8 0.15 -35.20 -8.82
N ILE A 9 -0.09 -33.92 -9.11
CA ILE A 9 -1.40 -33.29 -8.90
C ILE A 9 -1.86 -32.71 -10.24
N PRO A 10 -2.89 -33.30 -10.89
CA PRO A 10 -3.45 -32.74 -12.11
C PRO A 10 -4.24 -31.47 -11.78
N TYR A 11 -3.52 -30.35 -11.67
CA TYR A 11 -4.09 -29.04 -11.37
C TYR A 11 -4.77 -28.48 -12.61
N PHE A 12 -6.06 -28.15 -12.49
CA PHE A 12 -6.85 -27.52 -13.53
C PHE A 12 -7.70 -26.39 -12.95
N ASN A 13 -7.82 -25.28 -13.68
CA ASN A 13 -8.69 -24.17 -13.32
C ASN A 13 -9.50 -23.74 -14.55
N THR A 14 -10.81 -23.94 -14.51
CA THR A 14 -11.75 -23.63 -15.61
C THR A 14 -11.66 -22.19 -16.11
N PHE A 15 -11.32 -21.23 -15.25
CA PHE A 15 -11.18 -19.81 -15.61
C PHE A 15 -9.71 -19.36 -15.66
N GLY A 16 -8.78 -20.24 -15.30
CA GLY A 16 -7.35 -19.95 -15.28
C GLY A 16 -6.81 -19.75 -16.69
N GLY A 17 -6.11 -18.64 -16.92
CA GLY A 17 -5.48 -18.36 -18.21
C GLY A 17 -6.45 -18.13 -19.37
N ASN A 18 -7.70 -17.72 -19.09
CA ASN A 18 -8.64 -17.41 -20.17
C ASN A 18 -8.12 -16.22 -21.03
N PRO A 19 -8.42 -16.20 -22.34
CA PRO A 19 -7.85 -15.20 -23.26
C PRO A 19 -8.15 -13.75 -22.88
N VAL A 20 -9.31 -13.47 -22.28
CA VAL A 20 -9.71 -12.11 -21.88
C VAL A 20 -8.84 -11.62 -20.72
N ALA A 21 -8.65 -12.45 -19.69
CA ALA A 21 -7.77 -12.12 -18.57
C ALA A 21 -6.31 -11.97 -19.02
N MET A 22 -5.84 -12.81 -19.95
CA MET A 22 -4.49 -12.68 -20.52
C MET A 22 -4.31 -11.38 -21.30
N ALA A 23 -5.29 -10.99 -22.12
CA ALA A 23 -5.25 -9.71 -22.84
C ALA A 23 -5.23 -8.51 -21.89
N ALA A 24 -6.05 -8.53 -20.83
CA ALA A 24 -6.05 -7.48 -19.80
C ALA A 24 -4.70 -7.41 -19.05
N ALA A 25 -4.13 -8.56 -18.67
CA ALA A 25 -2.83 -8.62 -18.01
C ALA A 25 -1.71 -8.06 -18.90
N GLN A 26 -1.71 -8.41 -20.19
CA GLN A 26 -0.74 -7.89 -21.16
C GLN A 26 -0.87 -6.37 -21.30
N ALA A 27 -2.09 -5.84 -21.39
CA ALA A 27 -2.33 -4.40 -21.47
C ALA A 27 -1.79 -3.66 -20.22
N VAL A 28 -2.04 -4.19 -19.02
CA VAL A 28 -1.52 -3.61 -17.76
C VAL A 28 0.01 -3.62 -17.75
N LEU A 29 0.65 -4.71 -18.16
CA LEU A 29 2.11 -4.80 -18.22
C LEU A 29 2.71 -3.83 -19.24
N ASN A 30 2.05 -3.64 -20.39
CA ASN A 30 2.46 -2.66 -21.39
C ASN A 30 2.41 -1.25 -20.79
N VAL A 31 1.31 -0.87 -20.14
CA VAL A 31 1.16 0.44 -19.48
C VAL A 31 2.24 0.66 -18.41
N ILE A 32 2.47 -0.32 -17.53
CA ILE A 32 3.52 -0.24 -16.49
C ILE A 32 4.88 0.07 -17.10
N LYS A 33 5.19 -0.54 -18.26
CA LYS A 33 6.48 -0.39 -18.94
C LYS A 33 6.56 0.92 -19.74
N GLU A 34 5.56 1.20 -20.58
CA GLU A 34 5.52 2.32 -21.51
C GLU A 34 5.39 3.66 -20.79
N GLU A 35 4.60 3.72 -19.72
CA GLU A 35 4.44 4.92 -18.90
C GLU A 35 5.47 5.01 -17.76
N GLY A 36 6.36 4.02 -17.62
CA GLY A 36 7.42 4.04 -16.60
C GLY A 36 6.90 4.05 -15.16
N LEU A 37 5.76 3.41 -14.88
CA LEU A 37 5.04 3.53 -13.62
C LEU A 37 5.83 3.08 -12.38
N GLN A 38 6.81 2.17 -12.55
CA GLN A 38 7.69 1.79 -11.45
C GLN A 38 8.62 2.93 -11.02
N GLU A 39 9.19 3.65 -11.99
CA GLU A 39 10.07 4.79 -11.70
C GLU A 39 9.25 5.96 -11.17
N HIS A 40 8.08 6.21 -11.75
CA HIS A 40 7.13 7.19 -11.22
C HIS A 40 6.76 6.91 -9.76
N SER A 41 6.40 5.68 -9.44
CA SER A 41 6.12 5.23 -8.07
C SER A 41 7.32 5.46 -7.13
N ARG A 42 8.54 5.19 -7.60
CA ARG A 42 9.76 5.47 -6.83
C ARG A 42 9.92 6.95 -6.53
N VAL A 43 9.76 7.82 -7.53
CA VAL A 43 9.93 9.28 -7.40
C VAL A 43 8.86 9.89 -6.52
N VAL A 44 7.58 9.64 -6.81
CA VAL A 44 6.45 10.20 -6.06
C VAL A 44 6.39 9.61 -4.65
N GLY A 45 6.58 8.30 -4.53
CA GLY A 45 6.64 7.61 -3.25
C GLY A 45 7.73 8.14 -2.33
N THR A 46 8.92 8.41 -2.86
CA THR A 46 10.03 8.99 -2.09
C THR A 46 9.68 10.39 -1.58
N LYS A 47 9.04 11.23 -2.40
CA LYS A 47 8.56 12.56 -1.98
C LYS A 47 7.51 12.45 -0.89
N LEU A 48 6.49 11.61 -1.09
CA LEU A 48 5.42 11.41 -0.11
C LEU A 48 5.97 10.88 1.23
N LEU A 49 6.90 9.92 1.19
CA LEU A 49 7.54 9.38 2.39
C LEU A 49 8.34 10.45 3.14
N ALA A 50 9.07 11.31 2.43
CA ALA A 50 9.81 12.42 3.02
C ALA A 50 8.86 13.41 3.72
N GLU A 51 7.76 13.82 3.07
CA GLU A 51 6.77 14.71 3.65
C GLU A 51 6.12 14.12 4.91
N LEU A 52 5.73 12.83 4.87
CA LEU A 52 5.17 12.15 6.03
C LEU A 52 6.19 12.00 7.18
N SER A 53 7.47 11.85 6.85
CA SER A 53 8.55 11.83 7.85
C SER A 53 8.66 13.18 8.58
N THR A 54 8.37 14.31 7.92
CA THR A 54 8.31 15.60 8.62
C THR A 54 7.18 15.65 9.65
N LEU A 55 6.06 14.96 9.41
CA LEU A 55 4.95 14.87 10.37
C LEU A 55 5.34 14.07 11.61
N LYS A 56 6.19 13.05 11.46
CA LYS A 56 6.76 12.29 12.58
C LYS A 56 7.55 13.18 13.54
N GLU A 57 8.36 14.08 12.99
CA GLU A 57 9.13 15.05 13.80
C GLU A 57 8.24 16.12 14.44
N LYS A 58 7.13 16.48 13.77
CA LYS A 58 6.25 17.56 14.20
C LYS A 58 5.20 17.15 15.24
N TYR A 59 4.71 15.90 15.20
CA TYR A 59 3.58 15.46 16.00
C TYR A 59 3.94 14.25 16.87
N GLU A 60 3.62 14.32 18.17
CA GLU A 60 3.89 13.24 19.12
C GLU A 60 3.03 11.99 18.89
N CYS A 61 1.84 12.15 18.30
CA CYS A 61 0.96 11.03 17.99
C CYS A 61 1.42 10.21 16.78
N VAL A 62 2.46 10.65 16.06
CA VAL A 62 2.99 9.96 14.88
C VAL A 62 4.19 9.14 15.31
N GLY A 63 4.05 7.81 15.25
CA GLY A 63 5.06 6.85 15.66
C GLY A 63 6.14 6.70 14.59
N ASP A 64 5.99 5.67 13.76
CA ASP A 64 6.89 5.44 12.63
C ASP A 64 6.22 5.66 11.26
N VAL A 65 7.05 5.96 10.27
CA VAL A 65 6.63 6.11 8.87
C VAL A 65 7.53 5.23 8.03
N SER A 66 6.95 4.26 7.32
CA SER A 66 7.70 3.26 6.58
C SER A 66 6.98 2.84 5.30
N GLY A 67 7.72 2.33 4.33
CA GLY A 67 7.16 1.90 3.06
C GLY A 67 8.13 2.03 1.91
N ALA A 68 7.67 1.68 0.71
CA ALA A 68 8.42 1.80 -0.53
C ALA A 68 7.50 2.12 -1.70
N GLY A 69 7.95 3.01 -2.59
CA GLY A 69 7.13 3.52 -3.69
C GLY A 69 5.81 4.10 -3.16
N LEU A 70 4.71 3.77 -3.83
CA LEU A 70 3.36 4.17 -3.44
C LEU A 70 2.68 3.17 -2.48
N PHE A 71 3.43 2.51 -1.60
CA PHE A 71 2.86 1.70 -0.52
C PHE A 71 3.51 2.10 0.79
N ILE A 72 2.84 3.01 1.51
CA ILE A 72 3.38 3.67 2.71
C ILE A 72 2.45 3.47 3.89
N GLY A 73 3.02 3.10 5.02
CA GLY A 73 2.38 3.03 6.34
C GLY A 73 2.79 4.20 7.22
N PHE A 74 1.81 4.76 7.91
CA PHE A 74 1.94 5.87 8.85
C PHE A 74 1.32 5.45 10.18
N GLU A 75 2.14 5.18 11.18
CA GLU A 75 1.72 4.65 12.49
C GLU A 75 1.26 5.77 13.41
N LEU A 76 0.11 5.56 14.06
CA LEU A 76 -0.38 6.44 15.10
C LEU A 76 -0.27 5.78 16.48
N VAL A 77 0.36 6.50 17.40
CA VAL A 77 0.66 6.02 18.75
C VAL A 77 0.19 7.03 19.79
N LYS A 78 -0.11 6.54 20.99
CA LYS A 78 -0.39 7.37 22.17
C LYS A 78 0.88 7.94 22.78
N ASP A 79 1.98 7.24 22.60
CA ASP A 79 3.29 7.57 23.15
C ASP A 79 4.39 6.96 22.27
N LYS A 80 5.37 7.77 21.87
CA LYS A 80 6.47 7.37 20.96
C LYS A 80 7.44 6.37 21.61
N ALA A 81 7.66 6.48 22.92
CA ALA A 81 8.63 5.64 23.61
C ALA A 81 8.14 4.19 23.74
N SER A 82 6.90 4.01 24.18
CA SER A 82 6.23 2.71 24.31
C SER A 82 5.70 2.16 22.99
N LYS A 83 5.58 3.02 21.95
CA LYS A 83 4.92 2.71 20.67
C LYS A 83 3.52 2.12 20.86
N THR A 84 2.80 2.59 21.88
CA THR A 84 1.46 2.09 22.19
C THR A 84 0.49 2.56 21.09
N PRO A 85 -0.16 1.65 20.34
CA PRO A 85 -1.05 2.02 19.24
C PRO A 85 -2.22 2.92 19.65
N ASP A 86 -2.53 3.92 18.81
CA ASP A 86 -3.74 4.73 18.94
C ASP A 86 -4.74 4.42 17.81
N LYS A 87 -5.47 3.31 17.98
CA LYS A 87 -6.51 2.89 17.03
C LYS A 87 -7.66 3.89 16.92
N GLN A 88 -8.02 4.56 18.02
CA GLN A 88 -9.13 5.51 18.00
C GLN A 88 -8.77 6.73 17.15
N LEU A 89 -7.56 7.27 17.34
CA LEU A 89 -7.05 8.34 16.51
C LEU A 89 -6.94 7.92 15.04
N ALA A 90 -6.45 6.70 14.77
CA ALA A 90 -6.33 6.20 13.40
C ALA A 90 -7.66 6.13 12.66
N LEU A 91 -8.71 5.66 13.33
CA LEU A 91 -10.07 5.64 12.77
C LEU A 91 -10.61 7.06 12.59
N TYR A 92 -10.41 7.94 13.56
CA TYR A 92 -10.83 9.34 13.46
C TYR A 92 -10.19 10.05 12.25
N ILE A 93 -8.87 9.91 12.06
CA ILE A 93 -8.17 10.49 10.92
C ILE A 93 -8.67 9.88 9.61
N THR A 94 -8.95 8.56 9.58
CA THR A 94 -9.49 7.90 8.38
C THR A 94 -10.85 8.46 7.98
N GLU A 95 -11.74 8.70 8.93
CA GLU A 95 -13.05 9.34 8.67
C GLU A 95 -12.88 10.80 8.23
N MET A 96 -12.01 11.57 8.88
CA MET A 96 -11.67 12.93 8.46
C MET A 96 -11.13 12.98 7.03
N LEU A 97 -10.26 12.04 6.65
CA LEU A 97 -9.75 11.94 5.28
C LEU A 97 -10.86 11.61 4.29
N ARG A 98 -11.79 10.70 4.65
CA ARG A 98 -12.95 10.36 3.83
C ARG A 98 -13.82 11.60 3.56
N ASP A 99 -14.10 12.41 4.58
CA ASP A 99 -14.87 13.65 4.44
C ASP A 99 -14.16 14.66 3.52
N ASN A 100 -12.83 14.60 3.47
CA ASN A 100 -11.98 15.37 2.56
C ASN A 100 -11.69 14.65 1.23
N ARG A 101 -12.48 13.63 0.88
CA ARG A 101 -12.41 12.87 -0.39
C ARG A 101 -11.10 12.09 -0.59
N MET A 102 -10.39 11.79 0.49
CA MET A 102 -9.20 10.95 0.51
C MET A 102 -9.55 9.59 1.13
N LEU A 103 -9.46 8.53 0.33
CA LEU A 103 -9.74 7.18 0.79
C LEU A 103 -8.45 6.48 1.23
N THR A 104 -8.44 6.03 2.48
CA THR A 104 -7.36 5.25 3.09
C THR A 104 -7.96 4.18 4.00
N SER A 105 -7.13 3.28 4.51
CA SER A 105 -7.53 2.26 5.47
C SER A 105 -6.54 2.15 6.61
N VAL A 106 -7.04 1.68 7.75
CA VAL A 106 -6.21 1.30 8.90
C VAL A 106 -5.93 -0.19 8.84
N VAL A 107 -4.67 -0.57 9.04
CA VAL A 107 -4.23 -1.97 8.95
C VAL A 107 -3.64 -2.44 10.28
N GLY A 108 -3.93 -3.70 10.60
CA GLY A 108 -3.37 -4.40 11.76
C GLY A 108 -3.91 -3.90 13.10
N PRO A 109 -3.48 -4.52 14.20
CA PRO A 109 -3.85 -4.09 15.55
C PRO A 109 -3.18 -2.78 15.98
N TYR A 110 -2.25 -2.24 15.18
CA TYR A 110 -1.31 -1.18 15.56
C TYR A 110 -1.70 0.24 15.13
N GLY A 111 -2.89 0.46 14.56
CA GLY A 111 -3.35 1.82 14.23
C GLY A 111 -2.57 2.48 13.09
N VAL A 112 -2.06 1.69 12.15
CA VAL A 112 -1.29 2.18 11.00
C VAL A 112 -2.24 2.60 9.87
N LEU A 113 -2.20 3.86 9.45
CA LEU A 113 -2.85 4.32 8.22
C LEU A 113 -2.00 3.90 7.02
N LYS A 114 -2.64 3.32 6.02
CA LYS A 114 -1.96 2.81 4.83
C LYS A 114 -2.36 3.59 3.58
N LEU A 115 -1.38 4.24 2.96
CA LEU A 115 -1.51 4.92 1.68
C LEU A 115 -1.04 4.00 0.56
N TYR A 116 -1.93 3.69 -0.38
CA TYR A 116 -1.65 2.88 -1.56
C TYR A 116 -2.44 3.35 -2.79
N PRO A 117 -2.19 4.58 -3.28
CA PRO A 117 -2.87 5.07 -4.48
C PRO A 117 -2.48 4.23 -5.72
N PRO A 118 -3.30 4.23 -6.77
CA PRO A 118 -2.91 3.70 -8.08
C PRO A 118 -1.59 4.27 -8.58
N LEU A 119 -0.80 3.46 -9.29
CA LEU A 119 0.55 3.82 -9.73
C LEU A 119 0.60 4.96 -10.75
N ALA A 120 -0.53 5.36 -11.30
CA ALA A 120 -0.62 6.44 -12.29
C ALA A 120 -0.79 7.85 -11.68
N PHE A 121 -0.89 7.97 -10.34
CA PHE A 121 -1.05 9.25 -9.62
C PHE A 121 0.26 9.94 -9.31
#